data_AF-A0A412G5H4-F1
#
_entry.id   AF-A0A412G5H4-F1
#
_cell.length_a   1.000
_cell.length_b   1.000
_cell.length_c   1.000
_cell.angle_alpha   90.00
_cell.angle_beta   90.00
_cell.angle_gamma   90.00
#
_symmetry.space_group_name_H-M   'P 1'
#
loop_
_entity.id
_entity.type
_entity.pdbx_description
1 polymer ?
#
loop_
_entity_poly.entity_id
_entity_poly.type
_entity_poly.pdbx_seq_one_letter_code
_entity_poly.pdbx_strand_id
1 'polypeptide(L)' 'MALIDQVADQCGLFISDLKAQDNYSVIAEILTQIDPDSFPVTDWNHFITYLFEKDVAFTSSSQARQTCLEQLNQK' A
#
# COMPACT_ATOMS: atom_id res chain seq x y z
N MET A 1 -3.72 -11.33 8.62
CA MET A 1 -4.55 -10.32 7.93
C MET A 1 -3.62 -9.62 6.97
N ALA A 2 -3.96 -9.51 5.69
CA ALA A 2 -3.02 -8.95 4.71
C ALA A 2 -2.99 -7.41 4.84
N LEU A 3 -1.88 -6.79 4.45
CA LEU A 3 -1.74 -5.33 4.42
C LEU A 3 -2.90 -4.67 3.67
N ILE A 4 -3.32 -5.27 2.55
CA ILE A 4 -4.40 -4.76 1.71
C ILE A 4 -5.76 -4.74 2.42
N ASP A 5 -6.05 -5.76 3.23
CA ASP A 5 -7.29 -5.81 4.02
C ASP A 5 -7.27 -4.71 5.09
N GLN A 6 -6.13 -4.52 5.77
CA GLN A 6 -6.00 -3.49 6.79
C GLN A 6 -6.11 -2.08 6.22
N VAL A 7 -5.47 -1.81 5.08
CA VAL A 7 -5.57 -0.51 4.42
C VAL A 7 -7.00 -0.25 3.96
N ALA A 8 -7.65 -1.23 3.33
CA ALA A 8 -9.05 -1.13 2.92
C ALA A 8 -9.97 -0.84 4.12
N ASP A 9 -9.82 -1.59 5.21
CA ASP A 9 -10.60 -1.42 6.44
C ASP A 9 -10.39 -0.04 7.07
N GLN A 10 -9.14 0.41 7.20
CA GLN A 10 -8.85 1.73 7.76
C GLN A 10 -9.30 2.89 6.85
N CYS A 11 -9.26 2.70 5.53
CA CYS A 11 -9.82 3.66 4.58
C CYS A 11 -11.35 3.64 4.57
N GLY A 12 -12.00 2.60 5.12
CA GLY A 12 -13.44 2.38 5.00
C GLY A 12 -13.88 2.08 3.56
N LEU A 13 -12.98 1.48 2.76
CA LEU A 13 -13.16 1.22 1.33
C LEU A 13 -13.14 -0.28 1.04
N PHE A 14 -13.68 -0.68 -0.10
CA PHE A 14 -13.44 -2.01 -0.62
C PHE A 14 -12.04 -2.09 -1.23
N ILE A 15 -11.43 -3.28 -1.20
CA ILE A 15 -10.12 -3.53 -1.81
C ILE A 15 -10.11 -3.11 -3.30
N SER A 16 -11.22 -3.31 -4.01
CA SER A 16 -11.39 -2.87 -5.41
C SER A 16 -11.34 -1.35 -5.59
N ASP A 17 -11.81 -0.59 -4.60
CA ASP A 17 -11.81 0.88 -4.63
C ASP A 17 -10.45 1.47 -4.27
N LEU A 18 -9.52 0.69 -3.70
CA LEU A 18 -8.16 1.15 -3.44
C LEU A 18 -7.42 1.55 -4.73
N LYS A 19 -7.81 0.99 -5.87
CA LYS A 19 -7.26 1.34 -7.19
C LYS A 19 -7.77 2.68 -7.73
N ALA A 20 -8.81 3.26 -7.13
CA ALA A 20 -9.33 4.54 -7.56
C ALA A 20 -8.39 5.66 -7.13
N GLN A 21 -7.97 6.50 -8.09
CA GLN A 21 -7.02 7.58 -7.84
C GLN A 21 -7.51 8.59 -6.79
N ASP A 22 -8.83 8.76 -6.65
CA ASP A 22 -9.44 9.62 -5.63
C ASP A 22 -9.06 9.20 -4.20
N ASN A 23 -8.76 7.91 -4.00
CA ASN A 23 -8.44 7.34 -2.70
C ASN A 23 -6.93 7.36 -2.39
N TYR A 24 -6.07 7.71 -3.35
CA TYR A 24 -4.61 7.59 -3.18
C TYR A 24 -4.07 8.48 -2.07
N SER A 25 -4.62 9.67 -1.89
CA SER A 25 -4.23 10.57 -0.79
C SER A 25 -4.54 9.95 0.58
N VAL A 26 -5.72 9.35 0.74
CA VAL A 26 -6.12 8.68 1.98
C VAL A 26 -5.25 7.46 2.24
N ILE A 27 -5.02 6.63 1.21
CA ILE A 27 -4.16 5.45 1.30
C ILE A 27 -2.74 5.85 1.71
N ALA A 28 -2.18 6.92 1.13
CA ALA A 28 -0.86 7.40 1.50
C ALA A 28 -0.79 7.79 2.98
N GLU A 29 -1.80 8.50 3.50
CA GLU A 29 -1.88 8.85 4.91
C GLU A 29 -1.93 7.61 5.81
N ILE A 30 -2.75 6.62 5.47
CA ILE A 30 -2.86 5.36 6.22
C ILE A 30 -1.52 4.61 6.22
N LEU A 31 -0.90 4.47 5.05
CA LEU A 31 0.40 3.84 4.91
C LEU A 31 1.50 4.60 5.67
N THR A 32 1.35 5.90 5.92
CA THR A 32 2.29 6.61 6.79
C THR A 32 2.16 6.26 8.27
N GLN A 33 0.98 5.84 8.70
CA GLN A 33 0.71 5.41 10.08
C GLN A 33 1.04 3.94 10.31
N ILE A 34 1.02 3.12 9.25
CA ILE A 34 1.39 1.70 9.34
C ILE A 34 2.91 1.57 9.50
N ASP A 35 3.31 0.86 10.54
CA ASP A 35 4.70 0.52 10.76
C ASP A 35 5.17 -0.55 9.76
N PRO A 36 6.29 -0.35 9.06
CA PRO A 36 6.74 -1.25 7.99
C PRO A 36 7.15 -2.63 8.52
N ASP A 37 7.59 -2.73 9.78
CA ASP A 37 7.96 -4.00 10.41
C ASP A 37 6.75 -4.77 10.94
N SER A 38 5.56 -4.17 10.92
CA SER A 38 4.30 -4.87 11.27
C SER A 38 3.87 -5.90 10.22
N PHE A 39 4.37 -5.77 8.99
CA PHE A 39 4.04 -6.66 7.88
C PHE A 39 5.29 -7.17 7.16
N PRO A 40 5.29 -8.44 6.72
CA PRO A 40 6.37 -8.98 5.92
C PRO A 40 6.45 -8.25 4.58
N VAL A 41 7.66 -8.13 4.03
CA VAL A 41 7.90 -7.48 2.73
C VAL A 41 7.09 -8.10 1.58
N THR A 42 6.74 -9.39 1.69
CA THR A 42 5.87 -10.08 0.71
C THR A 42 4.48 -9.47 0.64
N ASP A 43 3.90 -9.04 1.76
CA ASP A 43 2.59 -8.39 1.78
C ASP A 43 2.67 -6.98 1.18
N TRP A 44 3.75 -6.25 1.47
CA TRP A 44 4.03 -4.96 0.83
C TRP A 44 4.18 -5.10 -0.69
N ASN A 45 4.95 -6.09 -1.14
CA ASN A 45 5.13 -6.38 -2.56
C ASN A 45 3.78 -6.71 -3.21
N HIS A 46 2.97 -7.58 -2.61
CA HIS A 46 1.63 -7.89 -3.11
C HIS A 46 0.72 -6.66 -3.15
N PHE A 47 0.74 -5.81 -2.12
CA PHE A 47 -0.08 -4.60 -2.07
C PHE A 47 0.28 -3.63 -3.20
N ILE A 48 1.58 -3.36 -3.41
CA ILE A 48 2.06 -2.46 -4.46
C ILE A 48 1.78 -3.07 -5.84
N THR A 49 2.01 -4.37 -6.02
CA THR A 49 1.67 -5.07 -7.26
C THR A 49 0.18 -5.00 -7.55
N TYR A 50 -0.66 -5.13 -6.54
CA TYR A 50 -2.11 -4.97 -6.71
C TYR A 50 -2.47 -3.54 -7.10
N LEU A 51 -1.95 -2.54 -6.38
CA LEU A 51 -2.35 -1.14 -6.53
C LEU A 51 -1.88 -0.53 -7.85
N PHE A 52 -0.65 -0.84 -8.26
CA PHE A 52 -0.02 -0.28 -9.46
C PHE A 52 0.01 -1.25 -10.65
N GLU A 53 -0.48 -2.47 -10.47
CA GLU A 53 -0.45 -3.55 -11.48
C GLU A 53 0.96 -3.78 -12.05
N LYS A 54 1.97 -3.62 -11.18
CA LYS A 54 3.40 -3.75 -11.50
C LYS A 54 4.05 -4.83 -10.66
N ASP A 55 4.76 -5.73 -11.29
CA ASP A 55 5.54 -6.73 -10.56
C ASP A 55 6.69 -6.05 -9.79
N VAL A 56 6.61 -6.06 -8.46
CA VAL A 56 7.64 -5.52 -7.59
C VAL A 56 8.12 -6.58 -6.60
N ALA A 57 9.43 -6.60 -6.36
CA ALA A 57 10.07 -7.50 -5.42
C ALA A 57 11.07 -6.72 -4.57
N PHE A 58 10.57 -5.98 -3.58
CA PHE A 58 11.41 -5.34 -2.60
C PHE A 58 11.97 -6.37 -1.61
N THR A 59 13.16 -6.09 -1.09
CA THR A 59 13.84 -6.90 -0.07
C THR A 59 13.62 -6.38 1.35
N SER A 60 13.14 -5.14 1.49
CA SER A 60 12.86 -4.49 2.77
C SER A 60 11.45 -3.88 2.80
N SER A 61 10.69 -4.13 3.86
CA SER A 61 9.34 -3.56 4.05
C SER A 61 9.35 -2.02 4.07
N SER A 62 10.37 -1.42 4.69
CA SER A 62 10.57 0.03 4.72
C SER A 62 10.76 0.62 3.33
N GLN A 63 11.58 -0.02 2.49
CA GLN A 63 11.79 0.37 1.11
C GLN A 63 10.49 0.26 0.30
N ALA A 64 9.77 -0.85 0.46
CA ALA A 64 8.50 -1.06 -0.23
C ALA A 64 7.48 0.03 0.14
N ARG A 65 7.32 0.32 1.43
CA ARG A 65 6.46 1.40 1.93
C ARG A 65 6.83 2.75 1.33
N GLN A 66 8.12 3.11 1.36
CA GLN A 66 8.58 4.39 0.85
C GLN A 66 8.30 4.53 -0.66
N THR A 67 8.64 3.51 -1.45
CA THR A 67 8.34 3.51 -2.89
C THR A 67 6.84 3.53 -3.18
N CYS A 68 6.02 2.89 -2.36
CA CYS A 68 4.57 2.96 -2.47
C CYS A 68 4.07 4.39 -2.25
N LEU A 69 4.51 5.05 -1.18
CA LEU A 69 4.17 6.44 -0.86
C LEU A 69 4.63 7.42 -1.95
N GLU A 70 5.82 7.23 -2.51
CA GLU A 70 6.31 8.04 -3.62
C GLU A 70 5.42 7.90 -4.86
N GLN A 71 5.01 6.68 -5.21
CA GLN A 71 4.12 6.46 -6.35
C GLN A 71 2.70 7.00 -6.12
N LEU A 72 2.19 6.95 -4.89
CA LEU A 72 0.90 7.53 -4.52
C LEU A 72 0.92 9.06 -4.62
N ASN A 73 2.03 9.71 -4.26
CA ASN A 73 2.17 11.17 -4.29
C ASN A 73 2.58 11.76 -5.66
N GLN A 74 3.04 10.93 -6.60
CA GLN A 74 3.42 11.37 -7.95
C GLN A 74 2.27 11.38 -8.97
N LYS A 75 1.06 10.99 -8.57
CA LYS A 75 -0.13 10.84 -9.42
C LYS A 75 -1.17 11.89 -9.08
#